data_AF-A0A846DHU7-F1
#
_entry.id   AF-A0A846DHU7-F1
#
_cell.length_a   1.000
_cell.length_b   1.000
_cell.length_c   1.000
_cell.angle_alpha   90.00
_cell.angle_beta   90.00
_cell.angle_gamma   90.00
#
_symmetry.space_group_name_H-M   'P 1'
#
loop_
_entity.id
_entity.type
_entity.pdbx_description
1 polymer ?
#
loop_
_entity_poly.entity_id
_entity_poly.type
_entity_poly.pdbx_seq_one_letter_code
_entity_poly.pdbx_strand_id
1 'polypeptide(L)'
;MASSPPKIDQRTYEEIVEQTENLVQKFTDWKPTTEGKTDAAGALIRIFSRMVNSVSDRLNQVPEKNFLAFLNLIGGQLTPPQPAKVPLTFYLAEGSPVDGLVAAYTQVSAPPAEGSEEEIVFETDRELVVTTTQLQGVFVREPSQDRYRDCT
;
A
#
# COMPACT_ATOMS: atom_id res chain seq x y z
N MET A 1 11.62 -9.98 -4.67
CA MET A 1 10.45 -10.59 -4.02
C MET A 1 10.78 -10.73 -2.55
N ALA A 2 10.01 -10.11 -1.66
CA ALA A 2 10.24 -10.24 -0.22
C ALA A 2 9.87 -11.67 0.19
N SER A 3 10.85 -12.45 0.65
CA SER A 3 10.60 -13.74 1.28
C SER A 3 9.92 -13.50 2.62
N SER A 4 8.83 -14.22 2.91
CA SER A 4 8.20 -14.16 4.23
C SER A 4 9.22 -14.45 5.34
N PRO A 5 9.16 -13.74 6.49
CA PRO A 5 10.07 -13.98 7.58
C PRO A 5 10.01 -15.45 8.03
N PRO A 6 11.16 -16.08 8.37
CA PRO A 6 11.15 -17.45 8.84
C PRO A 6 10.40 -17.54 10.17
N LYS A 7 9.56 -18.57 10.31
CA LYS A 7 8.92 -18.88 11.60
C LYS A 7 9.98 -19.38 12.59
N ILE A 8 10.01 -18.80 13.79
CA ILE A 8 10.82 -19.23 14.92
C ILE A 8 10.26 -20.53 15.51
N ASP A 9 8.94 -20.61 15.63
CA ASP A 9 8.24 -21.80 16.07
C ASP A 9 7.29 -22.28 14.97
N GLN A 10 7.51 -23.50 14.48
CA GLN A 10 6.77 -24.05 13.34
C GLN A 10 5.53 -24.82 13.78
N ARG A 11 5.35 -25.07 15.08
CA ARG A 11 4.29 -25.92 15.59
C ARG A 11 2.91 -25.31 15.36
N THR A 12 1.99 -26.13 14.88
CA THR A 12 0.56 -25.80 14.81
C THR A 12 -0.11 -26.01 16.16
N TYR A 13 -1.33 -25.48 16.31
CA TYR A 13 -2.14 -25.72 17.50
C TYR A 13 -2.37 -27.23 17.73
N GLU A 14 -2.66 -27.97 16.67
CA GLU A 14 -2.89 -29.42 16.72
C GLU A 14 -1.63 -30.17 17.17
N GLU A 15 -0.47 -29.79 16.65
CA GLU A 15 0.82 -30.37 17.07
C GLU A 15 1.15 -30.05 18.53
N ILE A 16 0.78 -28.87 19.02
CA ILE A 16 0.93 -28.49 20.43
C ILE A 16 -0.01 -29.34 21.31
N VAL A 17 -1.26 -29.56 20.88
CA VAL A 17 -2.21 -30.43 21.59
C VAL A 17 -1.67 -31.86 21.64
N GLU A 18 -1.27 -32.43 20.51
CA GLU A 18 -0.73 -33.78 20.43
C GLU A 18 0.54 -33.94 21.27
N GLN A 19 1.46 -32.98 21.19
CA GLN A 19 2.67 -32.96 22.01
C GLN A 19 2.32 -32.94 23.50
N THR A 20 1.34 -32.12 23.90
CA THR A 20 0.92 -32.01 25.30
C THR A 20 0.23 -33.28 25.78
N GLU A 21 -0.66 -33.88 24.98
CA GLU A 21 -1.30 -35.16 25.28
C GLU A 21 -0.26 -36.27 25.45
N ASN A 22 0.74 -36.34 24.56
CA ASN A 22 1.84 -37.31 24.65
C ASN A 22 2.66 -37.14 25.94
N LEU A 23 2.93 -35.90 26.35
CA LEU A 23 3.62 -35.61 27.61
C LEU A 23 2.76 -36.02 28.82
N VAL A 24 1.48 -35.64 28.85
CA VAL A 24 0.58 -35.97 29.97
C VAL A 24 0.43 -37.48 30.12
N GLN A 25 0.29 -38.23 29.02
CA GLN A 25 0.21 -39.69 29.03
C GLN A 25 1.51 -40.37 29.51
N LYS A 26 2.65 -39.70 29.39
CA LYS A 26 3.96 -40.22 29.84
C LYS A 26 4.19 -40.00 31.34
N PHE A 27 3.64 -38.92 31.89
CA PHE A 27 3.88 -38.52 33.28
C PHE A 27 2.69 -38.77 34.22
N THR A 28 1.54 -39.17 33.69
CA THR A 28 0.32 -39.43 34.45
C THR A 28 -0.43 -40.64 33.89
N ASP A 29 -1.42 -41.13 34.63
CA ASP A 29 -2.29 -42.23 34.20
C ASP A 29 -3.43 -41.79 33.26
N TRP A 30 -3.49 -40.50 32.91
CA TRP A 30 -4.53 -39.97 32.04
C TRP A 30 -4.43 -40.53 30.61
N LYS A 31 -5.58 -40.78 29.97
CA LYS A 31 -5.70 -41.23 28.57
C LYS A 31 -6.77 -40.42 27.83
N PRO A 32 -6.54 -40.06 26.56
CA PRO A 32 -7.52 -39.32 25.76
C PRO A 32 -8.76 -40.18 25.49
N THR A 33 -9.94 -39.56 25.59
CA THR A 33 -11.22 -40.21 25.29
C THR A 33 -11.39 -40.42 23.79
N THR A 34 -11.75 -41.63 23.36
CA THR A 34 -11.89 -42.01 21.94
C THR A 34 -13.24 -41.66 21.31
N GLU A 35 -14.28 -41.36 22.09
CA GLU A 35 -15.66 -41.14 21.59
C GLU A 35 -16.01 -39.68 21.26
N GLY A 36 -15.02 -38.82 20.98
CA GLY A 36 -15.26 -37.41 20.67
C GLY A 36 -15.75 -36.54 21.85
N LYS A 37 -15.80 -37.10 23.07
CA LYS A 37 -16.09 -36.36 24.31
C LYS A 37 -14.78 -35.91 24.95
N THR A 38 -14.57 -34.59 25.04
CA THR A 38 -13.43 -34.02 25.77
C THR A 38 -13.74 -34.04 27.27
N ASP A 39 -12.90 -34.73 28.04
CA ASP A 39 -12.97 -34.72 29.51
C ASP A 39 -12.35 -33.43 30.07
N ALA A 40 -12.41 -33.23 31.39
CA ALA A 40 -11.90 -32.00 32.02
C ALA A 40 -10.39 -31.80 31.77
N ALA A 41 -9.60 -32.88 31.79
CA ALA A 41 -8.17 -32.83 31.51
C ALA A 41 -7.88 -32.49 30.04
N GLY A 42 -8.58 -33.11 29.09
CA GLY A 42 -8.48 -32.75 27.66
C GLY A 42 -8.89 -31.30 27.39
N ALA A 43 -9.89 -30.78 28.12
CA ALA A 43 -10.27 -29.37 28.01
C ALA A 43 -9.15 -28.43 28.48
N LEU A 44 -8.51 -28.75 29.62
CA LEU A 44 -7.37 -27.99 30.13
C LEU A 44 -6.17 -28.04 29.16
N ILE A 45 -5.88 -29.21 28.57
CA ILE A 45 -4.83 -29.36 27.56
C ILE A 45 -5.08 -28.44 26.36
N ARG A 46 -6.32 -28.38 25.86
CA ARG A 46 -6.69 -27.50 24.74
C ARG A 46 -6.59 -26.03 25.09
N ILE A 47 -7.03 -25.64 26.30
CA ILE A 47 -6.90 -24.26 26.80
C ILE A 47 -5.42 -23.87 26.88
N PHE A 48 -4.59 -24.73 27.49
CA PHE A 48 -3.15 -24.53 27.58
C PHE A 48 -2.52 -24.42 26.18
N SER A 49 -2.85 -25.34 25.28
CA SER A 49 -2.34 -25.35 23.91
C SER A 49 -2.71 -24.08 23.15
N ARG A 50 -3.91 -23.53 23.38
CA ARG A 50 -4.32 -22.25 22.80
C ARG A 50 -3.48 -21.07 23.34
N MET A 51 -3.16 -21.07 24.63
CA MET A 51 -2.28 -20.07 25.22
C MET A 51 -0.86 -20.15 24.63
N VAL A 52 -0.31 -21.36 24.52
CA VAL A 52 1.02 -21.58 23.91
C VAL A 52 1.01 -21.17 22.44
N ASN A 53 -0.03 -21.51 21.67
CA ASN A 53 -0.16 -21.10 20.27
C ASN A 53 -0.15 -19.57 20.15
N SER A 54 -0.86 -18.86 21.04
CA SER A 54 -0.86 -17.39 21.05
C SER A 54 0.53 -16.80 21.35
N VAL A 55 1.35 -17.47 22.17
CA VAL A 55 2.74 -17.07 22.41
C VAL A 55 3.62 -17.36 21.18
N SER A 56 3.47 -18.53 20.56
CA SER A 56 4.15 -18.92 19.32
C SER A 56 3.86 -17.92 18.20
N ASP A 57 2.60 -17.53 18.01
CA ASP A 57 2.18 -16.55 17.01
C ASP A 57 2.88 -15.19 17.21
N ARG A 58 3.00 -14.72 18.46
CA ARG A 58 3.69 -13.47 18.78
C ARG A 58 5.21 -13.59 18.61
N LEU A 59 5.79 -14.74 18.97
CA LEU A 59 7.21 -14.99 18.75
C LEU A 59 7.55 -14.98 17.26
N ASN A 60 6.69 -15.55 16.42
CA ASN A 60 6.83 -15.56 14.98
C ASN A 60 6.73 -14.15 14.33
N GLN A 61 6.27 -13.12 15.05
CA GLN A 61 6.28 -11.73 14.59
C GLN A 61 7.60 -10.98 14.92
N VAL A 62 8.46 -11.56 15.76
CA VAL A 62 9.73 -10.93 16.19
C VAL A 62 10.68 -10.65 15.02
N PRO A 63 10.88 -11.56 14.04
CA PRO A 63 11.77 -11.28 12.91
C PRO A 63 11.38 -10.04 12.12
N GLU A 64 10.09 -9.87 11.81
CA GLU A 64 9.56 -8.70 11.12
C GLU A 64 9.76 -7.42 11.95
N LYS A 65 9.43 -7.48 13.24
CA LYS A 65 9.62 -6.34 14.15
C LYS A 65 11.09 -5.91 14.24
N ASN A 66 12.01 -6.87 14.29
CA ASN A 66 13.45 -6.60 14.34
C ASN A 66 13.96 -6.03 13.01
N PHE A 67 13.44 -6.51 11.88
CA PHE A 67 13.76 -5.95 10.57
C PHE A 67 13.34 -4.48 10.47
N LEU A 68 12.10 -4.15 10.87
CA LEU A 68 11.63 -2.76 10.91
C LEU A 68 12.45 -1.90 11.88
N ALA A 69 12.81 -2.43 13.05
CA ALA A 69 13.66 -1.72 14.01
C ALA A 69 15.06 -1.45 13.43
N PHE A 70 15.64 -2.39 12.68
CA PHE A 70 16.90 -2.20 11.98
C PHE A 70 16.79 -1.14 10.89
N LEU A 71 15.73 -1.15 10.08
CA LEU A 71 15.48 -0.11 9.08
C LEU A 71 15.38 1.28 9.72
N ASN A 72 14.63 1.40 10.81
CA ASN A 72 14.53 2.66 11.55
C ASN A 72 15.89 3.12 12.11
N LEU A 73 16.72 2.19 12.59
CA LEU A 73 18.05 2.49 13.13
C LEU A 73 19.00 3.06 12.06
N ILE A 74 18.95 2.54 10.84
CA ILE A 74 19.78 3.03 9.72
C ILE A 74 19.18 4.26 9.02
N GLY A 75 18.10 4.83 9.56
CA GLY A 75 17.44 6.01 8.99
C GLY A 75 16.53 5.71 7.81
N GLY A 76 16.12 4.45 7.61
CA GLY A 76 15.10 4.09 6.64
C GLY A 76 13.77 4.79 6.98
N GLN A 77 13.26 5.56 6.03
CA GLN A 77 11.96 6.24 6.14
C GLN A 77 11.10 5.86 4.95
N LEU A 78 9.78 5.80 5.16
CA LEU A 78 8.84 5.68 4.06
C LEU A 78 8.86 6.98 3.25
N THR A 79 8.79 6.85 1.92
CA THR A 79 8.60 8.01 1.06
C THR A 79 7.28 8.68 1.43
N PRO A 80 7.27 9.98 1.77
CA PRO A 80 6.03 10.67 2.11
C PRO A 80 5.09 10.69 0.90
N PRO A 81 3.76 10.77 1.13
CA PRO A 81 2.80 10.92 0.05
C PRO A 81 3.18 12.14 -0.80
N GLN A 82 3.17 11.98 -2.11
CA GLN A 82 3.46 13.06 -3.05
C GLN A 82 2.15 13.68 -3.53
N PRO A 83 2.04 15.03 -3.61
CA PRO A 83 0.86 15.67 -4.15
C PRO A 83 0.65 15.26 -5.61
N ALA A 84 -0.61 15.06 -6.00
CA ALA A 84 -0.96 14.78 -7.39
C ALA A 84 -0.64 15.99 -8.28
N LYS A 85 -0.24 15.73 -9.53
CA LYS A 85 -0.04 16.76 -10.55
C LYS A 85 -0.91 16.45 -11.75
N VAL A 86 -1.54 17.47 -12.31
CA VAL A 86 -2.44 17.35 -13.46
C VAL A 86 -2.07 18.37 -14.54
N PRO A 87 -2.14 18.02 -15.83
CA PRO A 87 -2.02 19.00 -16.90
C PRO A 87 -3.29 19.85 -16.95
N LEU A 88 -3.12 21.16 -17.09
CA LEU A 88 -4.21 22.12 -17.30
C LEU A 88 -4.01 22.82 -18.64
N THR A 89 -5.12 23.14 -19.30
CA THR A 89 -5.12 23.96 -20.51
C THR A 89 -5.95 25.20 -20.27
N PHE A 90 -5.34 26.37 -20.45
CA PHE A 90 -6.01 27.66 -20.41
C PHE A 90 -6.23 28.15 -21.84
N TYR A 91 -7.42 28.68 -22.10
CA TYR A 91 -7.77 29.30 -23.37
C TYR A 91 -8.04 30.78 -23.14
N LEU A 92 -7.62 31.63 -24.07
CA LEU A 92 -8.08 33.02 -24.09
C LEU A 92 -9.57 33.05 -24.42
N ALA A 93 -10.27 34.02 -23.84
CA ALA A 93 -11.63 34.33 -24.25
C ALA A 93 -11.66 34.67 -25.74
N GLU A 94 -12.74 34.28 -26.42
CA GLU A 94 -12.91 34.51 -27.85
C GLU A 94 -12.84 36.02 -28.16
N GLY A 95 -12.04 36.39 -29.16
CA GLY A 95 -11.84 37.79 -29.54
C GLY A 95 -10.92 38.60 -28.63
N SER A 96 -10.20 37.96 -27.69
CA SER A 96 -9.19 38.67 -26.88
C SER A 96 -8.12 39.32 -27.77
N PRO A 97 -7.94 40.65 -27.70
CA PRO A 97 -6.95 41.35 -28.52
C PRO A 97 -5.53 41.30 -27.92
N VAL A 98 -5.39 40.74 -26.71
CA VAL A 98 -4.13 40.71 -25.94
C VAL A 98 -3.87 39.32 -25.36
N ASP A 99 -2.59 39.03 -25.13
CA ASP A 99 -2.15 37.87 -24.39
C ASP A 99 -2.61 37.98 -22.92
N GLY A 100 -2.92 36.83 -22.31
CA GLY A 100 -3.40 36.73 -20.93
C GLY A 100 -2.32 36.17 -20.01
N LEU A 101 -2.21 36.69 -18.79
CA LEU A 101 -1.31 36.16 -17.77
C LEU A 101 -2.11 35.32 -16.77
N VAL A 102 -1.71 34.06 -16.60
CA VAL A 102 -2.15 33.21 -15.47
C VAL A 102 -1.01 33.20 -14.47
N ALA A 103 -1.24 33.75 -13.29
CA ALA A 103 -0.22 33.85 -12.25
C ALA A 103 0.13 32.48 -11.67
N ALA A 104 1.30 32.37 -11.02
CA ALA A 104 1.57 31.24 -10.14
C ALA A 104 0.53 31.19 -9.02
N TYR A 105 0.26 29.98 -8.52
CA TYR A 105 -0.74 29.70 -7.48
C TYR A 105 -2.19 30.02 -7.88
N THR A 106 -2.49 30.09 -9.18
CA THR A 106 -3.87 30.20 -9.66
C THR A 106 -4.60 28.91 -9.30
N GLN A 107 -5.65 29.04 -8.48
CA GLN A 107 -6.42 27.90 -7.99
C GLN A 107 -7.42 27.41 -9.04
N VAL A 108 -7.50 26.09 -9.19
CA VAL A 108 -8.48 25.41 -10.03
C VAL A 108 -9.01 24.19 -9.29
N SER A 109 -10.27 23.84 -9.55
CA SER A 109 -10.89 22.64 -9.02
C SER A 109 -11.70 21.95 -10.10
N ALA A 110 -11.87 20.64 -9.94
CA ALA A 110 -12.87 19.88 -10.67
C ALA A 110 -14.12 19.75 -9.78
N PRO A 111 -15.31 19.56 -10.37
CA PRO A 111 -16.49 19.21 -9.59
C PRO A 111 -16.22 18.00 -8.67
N PRO A 112 -16.76 18.00 -7.44
CA PRO A 112 -16.62 16.86 -6.53
C PRO A 112 -17.02 15.54 -7.20
N ALA A 113 -16.32 14.47 -6.85
CA ALA A 113 -16.67 13.13 -7.33
C ALA A 113 -18.07 12.71 -6.83
N GLU A 114 -18.74 11.84 -7.58
CA GLU A 114 -20.06 11.33 -7.18
C GLU A 114 -20.01 10.72 -5.75
N GLY A 115 -20.85 11.24 -4.86
CA GLY A 115 -20.93 10.80 -3.46
C GLY A 115 -19.98 11.51 -2.49
N SER A 116 -19.22 12.51 -2.95
CA SER A 116 -18.42 13.39 -2.10
C SER A 116 -18.90 14.84 -2.19
N GLU A 117 -18.91 15.55 -1.07
CA GLU A 117 -19.10 17.02 -1.03
C GLU A 117 -17.76 17.77 -1.00
N GLU A 118 -16.64 17.05 -0.92
CA GLU A 118 -15.31 17.64 -0.80
C GLU A 118 -14.76 18.05 -2.17
N GLU A 119 -14.43 19.33 -2.30
CA GLU A 119 -13.80 19.92 -3.48
C GLU A 119 -12.27 19.89 -3.34
N ILE A 120 -11.59 19.24 -4.29
CA ILE A 120 -10.13 19.19 -4.32
C ILE A 120 -9.61 20.36 -5.15
N VAL A 121 -8.88 21.26 -4.49
CA VAL A 121 -8.25 22.43 -5.12
C VAL A 121 -6.80 22.10 -5.50
N PHE A 122 -6.47 22.37 -6.76
CA PHE A 122 -5.12 22.40 -7.30
C PHE A 122 -4.69 23.85 -7.53
N GLU A 123 -3.38 24.06 -7.67
CA GLU A 123 -2.82 25.37 -8.01
C GLU A 123 -1.75 25.28 -9.09
N THR A 124 -1.54 26.35 -9.84
CA THR A 124 -0.45 26.41 -10.83
C THR A 124 0.92 26.53 -10.14
N ASP A 125 1.85 25.63 -10.47
CA ASP A 125 3.22 25.66 -9.92
C ASP A 125 4.01 26.93 -10.33
N ARG A 126 3.65 27.55 -11.46
CA ARG A 126 4.33 28.71 -12.04
C ARG A 126 3.38 29.57 -12.86
N GLU A 127 3.78 30.81 -13.11
CA GLU A 127 3.08 31.67 -14.05
C GLU A 127 3.20 31.15 -15.50
N LEU A 128 2.19 31.43 -16.31
CA LEU A 128 2.17 31.15 -17.75
C LEU A 128 1.43 32.26 -18.50
N VAL A 129 1.91 32.57 -19.70
CA VAL A 129 1.27 33.52 -20.62
C VAL A 129 0.48 32.73 -21.65
N VAL A 130 -0.83 32.96 -21.69
CA VAL A 130 -1.73 32.43 -22.72
C VAL A 130 -1.69 33.40 -23.91
N THR A 131 -1.02 33.00 -24.97
CA THR A 131 -0.82 33.86 -26.15
C THR A 131 -2.02 33.83 -27.10
N THR A 132 -2.22 34.93 -27.81
CA THR A 132 -3.10 35.07 -28.97
C THR A 132 -2.63 34.27 -30.20
N THR A 133 -1.36 33.82 -30.20
CA THR A 133 -0.79 33.02 -31.30
C THR A 133 -1.41 31.62 -31.33
N GLN A 134 -1.91 31.21 -32.49
CA GLN A 134 -2.50 29.88 -32.70
C GLN A 134 -1.50 28.92 -33.35
N LEU A 135 -1.47 27.67 -32.87
CA LEU A 135 -0.76 26.58 -33.53
C LEU A 135 -1.49 26.23 -34.84
N GLN A 136 -0.89 26.58 -35.98
CA GLN A 136 -1.49 26.37 -37.30
C GLN A 136 -1.16 25.01 -37.92
N GLY A 137 -0.06 24.38 -37.51
CA GLY A 137 0.30 23.06 -38.01
C GLY A 137 1.53 22.48 -37.33
N VAL A 138 1.62 21.15 -37.31
CA VAL A 138 2.74 20.41 -36.73
C VAL A 138 3.26 19.41 -37.75
N PHE A 139 4.52 19.55 -38.15
CA PHE A 139 5.18 18.63 -39.09
C PHE A 139 6.29 17.87 -38.39
N VAL A 140 6.31 16.54 -38.56
CA VAL A 140 7.41 15.69 -38.09
C VAL A 140 8.22 15.26 -39.31
N ARG A 141 9.54 15.42 -39.24
CA ARG A 141 10.48 14.97 -40.29
C ARG A 141 11.41 13.90 -39.73
N GLU A 142 11.60 12.83 -40.49
CA GLU A 142 12.59 11.78 -40.25
C GLU A 142 13.68 11.84 -41.35
N PRO A 143 14.76 12.62 -41.15
CA PRO A 143 15.75 12.87 -42.19
C PRO A 143 16.48 11.62 -42.67
N SER A 144 16.69 10.64 -41.78
CA SER A 144 17.37 9.38 -42.12
C SER A 144 16.57 8.50 -43.09
N GLN A 145 15.26 8.71 -43.20
CA GLN A 145 14.37 7.99 -44.11
C GLN A 145 13.80 8.90 -45.22
N ASP A 146 14.23 10.17 -45.28
CA ASP A 146 13.67 11.23 -46.12
C ASP A 146 12.13 11.29 -46.09
N ARG A 147 11.56 11.18 -44.88
CA ARG A 147 10.11 11.16 -44.66
C ARG A 147 9.66 12.40 -43.90
N TYR A 148 8.44 12.84 -44.16
CA TYR A 148 7.73 13.77 -43.30
C TYR A 148 6.27 13.35 -43.13
N ARG A 149 5.66 13.78 -42.04
CA ARG A 149 4.24 13.57 -41.70
C ARG A 149 3.66 14.86 -41.14
N ASP A 150 2.48 15.22 -41.64
CA ASP A 150 1.63 16.24 -41.03
C ASP A 150 0.87 15.62 -39.85
N CYS A 151 0.99 16.23 -38.67
CA CYS A 151 0.42 15.78 -37.40
C CYS A 151 -0.62 16.78 -36.86
N THR A 152 -1.09 17.69 -37.72
CA THR A 152 -2.15 18.65 -37.39
C THR A 152 -3.50 17.98 -37.26
#